data_AF-A0A2D7IHT5-F1
#
_entry.id   AF-A0A2D7IHT5-F1
#
_cell.length_a   1.000
_cell.length_b   1.000
_cell.length_c   1.000
_cell.angle_alpha   90.00
_cell.angle_beta   90.00
_cell.angle_gamma   90.00
#
_symmetry.space_group_name_H-M   'P 1'
#
loop_
_entity.id
_entity.type
_entity.pdbx_description
1 polymer ?
#
loop_
_entity_poly.entity_id
_entity_poly.type
_entity_poly.pdbx_seq_one_letter_code
_entity_poly.pdbx_strand_id
1 'polypeptide(L)'
;MSSVAFTLIYISLQTLSYSNEAKIHIINDKKVKNEKTFAGPMGMGLAKSFEIDGKKFCVYNIIQGQKRIELSEKKYECPKNILDNDRYLNDD
;
A
#
# COMPACT_ATOMS: atom_id res chain seq x y z
N MET A 1 -14.99 16.00 49.05
CA MET A 1 -13.80 16.01 48.16
C MET A 1 -13.86 14.93 47.07
N SER A 2 -15.05 14.40 46.69
CA SER A 2 -15.13 13.20 45.83
C SER A 2 -15.61 13.43 44.39
N SER A 3 -16.20 14.59 44.06
CA SER A 3 -16.82 14.83 42.73
C SER A 3 -15.80 15.23 41.65
N VAL A 4 -14.75 15.97 42.02
CA VAL A 4 -13.74 16.49 41.08
C VAL A 4 -12.88 15.37 40.48
N ALA A 5 -12.70 14.27 41.19
CA ALA A 5 -11.92 13.13 40.69
C ALA A 5 -12.62 12.41 39.53
N PHE A 6 -13.94 12.26 39.59
CA PHE A 6 -14.71 11.58 38.54
C PHE A 6 -14.77 12.40 37.24
N THR A 7 -14.82 13.73 37.34
CA THR A 7 -14.81 14.60 36.15
C THR A 7 -13.45 14.58 35.46
N LEU A 8 -12.34 14.56 36.20
CA LEU A 8 -11.00 14.47 35.62
C LEU A 8 -10.75 13.14 34.90
N ILE A 9 -11.23 12.03 35.47
CA ILE A 9 -11.15 10.71 34.84
C ILE A 9 -11.91 10.70 33.50
N TYR A 10 -13.13 11.25 33.47
CA TYR A 10 -13.94 11.29 32.25
C TYR A 10 -13.30 12.12 31.12
N ILE A 11 -12.68 13.26 31.46
CA ILE A 11 -11.99 14.13 30.49
C ILE A 11 -10.78 13.40 29.89
N SER A 12 -10.03 12.63 30.70
CA SER A 12 -8.87 11.87 30.21
C SER A 12 -9.22 10.69 29.29
N LEU A 13 -10.42 10.12 29.41
CA LEU A 13 -10.88 9.08 28.47
C LEU A 13 -11.20 9.65 27.09
N GLN A 14 -11.82 10.84 27.02
CA GLN A 14 -12.24 11.43 25.75
C GLN A 14 -11.07 11.85 24.85
N THR A 15 -9.95 12.29 25.43
CA THR A 15 -8.76 12.70 24.66
C THR A 15 -8.06 11.51 24.00
N LEU A 16 -8.13 10.32 24.61
CA LEU A 16 -7.52 9.10 24.07
C LEU A 16 -8.21 8.61 22.79
N SER A 17 -9.54 8.77 22.71
CA SER A 17 -10.34 8.41 21.52
C SER A 17 -10.07 9.30 20.31
N TYR A 18 -9.88 10.61 20.51
CA TYR A 18 -9.71 11.58 19.42
C TYR A 18 -8.37 11.42 18.66
N SER A 19 -7.31 10.97 19.33
CA SER A 19 -6.00 10.77 18.69
C SER A 19 -5.99 9.63 17.64
N ASN A 20 -6.92 8.68 17.72
CA ASN A 20 -6.92 7.52 16.83
C ASN A 20 -7.61 7.83 15.49
N GLU A 21 -8.65 8.66 15.46
CA GLU A 21 -9.35 9.01 14.22
C GLU A 21 -8.47 9.85 13.27
N ALA A 22 -7.63 10.74 13.81
CA ALA A 22 -6.71 11.53 13.01
C ALA A 22 -5.62 10.69 12.30
N LYS A 23 -5.23 9.54 12.87
CA LYS A 23 -4.29 8.60 12.22
C LYS A 23 -4.94 7.76 11.12
N ILE A 24 -6.24 7.50 11.22
CA ILE A 24 -6.96 6.69 10.24
C ILE A 24 -7.19 7.46 8.94
N HIS A 25 -7.36 8.79 9.01
CA HIS A 25 -7.53 9.62 7.81
C HIS A 25 -6.25 9.78 6.96
N ILE A 26 -5.06 9.75 7.57
CA ILE A 26 -3.78 9.92 6.84
C ILE A 26 -3.45 8.69 5.97
N ILE A 27 -4.04 7.53 6.25
CA ILE A 27 -3.75 6.28 5.52
C ILE A 27 -4.55 6.21 4.19
N ASN A 28 -5.67 6.94 4.08
CA ASN A 28 -6.60 6.81 2.95
C ASN A 28 -6.38 7.78 1.77
N ASP A 29 -5.51 8.78 1.90
CA ASP A 29 -5.27 9.77 0.83
C ASP A 29 -4.17 9.37 -0.18
N LYS A 30 -3.71 8.12 -0.13
CA LYS A 30 -2.76 7.60 -1.12
C LYS A 30 -3.48 7.32 -2.43
N LYS A 31 -3.64 8.37 -3.23
CA LYS A 31 -4.33 8.33 -4.51
C LYS A 31 -3.58 7.41 -5.48
N VAL A 32 -4.17 6.26 -5.78
CA VAL A 32 -3.73 5.34 -6.82
C VAL A 32 -3.80 6.06 -8.17
N LYS A 33 -2.72 6.00 -8.95
CA LYS A 33 -2.62 6.61 -10.28
C LYS A 33 -2.15 5.58 -11.30
N ASN A 34 -2.40 5.86 -12.57
CA ASN A 34 -1.92 5.08 -13.72
C ASN A 34 -2.19 3.58 -13.60
N GLU A 35 -3.36 3.23 -13.06
CA GLU A 35 -3.78 1.85 -12.98
C GLU A 35 -3.95 1.24 -14.37
N LYS A 36 -3.32 0.10 -14.60
CA LYS A 36 -3.45 -0.70 -15.81
C LYS A 36 -3.70 -2.15 -15.44
N THR A 37 -4.68 -2.76 -16.08
CA THR A 37 -4.97 -4.19 -15.95
C THR A 37 -4.51 -4.92 -17.20
N PHE A 38 -4.03 -6.15 -17.01
CA PHE A 38 -3.46 -6.97 -18.06
C PHE A 38 -4.10 -8.36 -18.00
N ALA A 39 -4.38 -8.93 -19.16
CA ALA A 39 -4.85 -10.30 -19.29
C ALA A 39 -3.71 -11.14 -19.85
N GLY A 40 -3.10 -11.96 -19.00
CA GLY A 40 -2.05 -12.89 -19.42
C GLY A 40 -2.61 -14.18 -20.00
N PRO A 41 -1.82 -14.92 -20.80
CA PRO A 41 -2.22 -16.23 -21.31
C PRO A 41 -2.54 -17.17 -20.15
N MET A 42 -3.72 -17.79 -20.19
CA MET A 42 -4.25 -18.68 -19.14
C MET A 42 -4.33 -18.05 -17.74
N GLY A 43 -4.45 -16.73 -17.64
CA GLY A 43 -4.58 -16.05 -16.35
C GLY A 43 -3.27 -15.95 -15.54
N MET A 44 -2.13 -16.31 -16.13
CA MET A 44 -0.79 -16.17 -15.53
C MET A 44 -0.02 -14.99 -16.13
N GLY A 45 0.85 -14.38 -15.34
CA GLY A 45 1.67 -13.24 -15.72
C GLY A 45 1.23 -11.93 -15.07
N LEU A 46 1.70 -10.80 -15.60
CA LEU A 46 1.31 -9.48 -15.09
C LEU A 46 -0.21 -9.34 -15.19
N ALA A 47 -0.84 -8.99 -14.07
CA ALA A 47 -2.29 -8.86 -13.94
C ALA A 47 -2.71 -7.40 -13.75
N LYS A 48 -1.94 -6.64 -12.96
CA LYS A 48 -2.22 -5.22 -12.72
C LYS A 48 -0.94 -4.46 -12.41
N SER A 49 -0.87 -3.21 -12.84
CA SER A 49 0.13 -2.25 -12.36
C SER A 49 -0.53 -0.94 -11.95
N PHE A 50 0.06 -0.27 -10.97
CA PHE A 50 -0.45 0.99 -10.46
C PHE A 50 0.64 1.77 -9.72
N GLU A 51 0.44 3.07 -9.55
CA GLU A 51 1.38 3.98 -8.89
C GLU A 51 0.79 4.53 -7.60
N ILE A 52 1.59 4.52 -6.53
CA ILE A 52 1.28 5.15 -5.23
C ILE A 52 2.56 5.81 -4.71
N ASP A 53 2.46 7.05 -4.23
CA ASP A 53 3.57 7.81 -3.63
C ASP A 53 4.86 7.86 -4.47
N GLY A 54 4.73 7.96 -5.80
CA GLY A 54 5.87 8.01 -6.72
C GLY A 54 6.54 6.67 -7.01
N LYS A 55 6.09 5.60 -6.34
CA LYS A 55 6.51 4.22 -6.54
C LYS A 55 5.54 3.51 -7.46
N LYS A 56 6.02 2.47 -8.13
CA LYS A 56 5.21 1.62 -9.00
C LYS A 56 5.06 0.23 -8.41
N PHE A 57 3.86 -0.29 -8.49
CA PHE A 57 3.52 -1.62 -8.04
C PHE A 57 3.08 -2.45 -9.22
N CYS A 58 3.56 -3.69 -9.25
CA CYS A 58 3.24 -4.66 -10.28
C CYS A 58 2.74 -5.93 -9.60
N VAL A 59 1.55 -6.38 -9.99
CA VAL A 59 0.86 -7.55 -9.44
C VAL A 59 0.79 -8.60 -10.53
N TYR A 60 1.25 -9.80 -10.19
CA TYR A 60 1.34 -10.93 -11.10
C TYR A 60 0.50 -12.07 -10.56
N ASN A 61 -0.22 -12.73 -11.46
CA ASN A 61 -0.82 -14.02 -11.19
C ASN A 61 0.19 -15.11 -11.53
N ILE A 62 0.41 -16.03 -10.60
CA ILE A 62 1.26 -17.22 -10.75
C ILE A 62 0.46 -18.44 -10.31
N ILE A 63 0.95 -19.65 -10.62
CA ILE A 63 0.26 -20.91 -10.29
C ILE A 63 -0.04 -21.00 -8.78
N GLN A 64 0.84 -20.45 -7.96
CA GLN A 64 0.73 -20.47 -6.49
C GLN A 64 -0.13 -19.32 -5.92
N GLY A 65 -0.70 -18.44 -6.75
CA GLY A 65 -1.53 -17.31 -6.31
C GLY A 65 -1.12 -15.97 -6.93
N GLN A 66 -1.05 -14.92 -6.12
CA GLN A 66 -0.62 -13.58 -6.56
C GLN A 66 0.70 -13.18 -5.91
N LYS A 67 1.59 -12.58 -6.70
CA LYS A 67 2.85 -11.99 -6.22
C LYS A 67 2.90 -10.53 -6.60
N ARG A 68 3.33 -9.69 -5.65
CA ARG A 68 3.47 -8.24 -5.81
C ARG A 68 4.95 -7.87 -5.74
N ILE A 69 5.36 -6.96 -6.61
CA ILE A 69 6.66 -6.31 -6.54
C ILE A 69 6.46 -4.79 -6.47
N GLU A 70 7.45 -4.13 -5.88
CA GLU A 70 7.54 -2.68 -5.73
C GLU A 70 8.79 -2.21 -6.46
N LEU A 71 8.63 -1.20 -7.31
CA LEU A 71 9.70 -0.52 -8.01
C LEU A 71 9.84 0.88 -7.41
N SER A 72 11.06 1.22 -7.01
CA SER A 72 11.39 2.47 -6.33
C SER A 72 11.04 3.72 -7.15
N GLU A 73 11.04 3.60 -8.49
CA GLU A 73 10.65 4.69 -9.38
C GLU A 73 9.51 4.33 -10.34
N LYS A 74 8.59 5.29 -10.54
CA LYS A 74 7.49 5.15 -11.50
C LYS A 74 7.89 4.99 -12.97
N LYS A 75 9.11 5.44 -13.33
CA LYS A 75 9.62 5.37 -14.71
C LYS A 75 9.87 3.92 -15.16
N TYR A 76 10.17 3.01 -14.23
CA TYR A 76 10.39 1.62 -14.57
C TYR A 76 9.10 0.98 -15.09
N GLU A 77 9.20 0.23 -16.18
CA GLU A 77 8.10 -0.62 -16.62
C GLU A 77 8.02 -1.86 -15.73
N CYS A 78 6.81 -2.38 -15.54
CA CYS A 78 6.67 -3.66 -14.85
C CYS A 78 7.33 -4.75 -15.71
N PRO A 79 8.26 -5.54 -15.16
CA PRO A 79 8.89 -6.60 -15.93
C PRO A 79 7.83 -7.59 -16.42
N LYS A 80 7.96 -8.08 -17.65
CA LYS A 80 6.98 -9.02 -18.22
C LYS A 80 7.05 -10.37 -17.52
N ASN A 81 8.21 -10.71 -16.95
CA ASN A 81 8.46 -11.95 -16.25
C ASN A 81 8.87 -11.70 -14.80
N ILE A 82 8.37 -12.51 -13.88
CA ILE A 82 8.54 -12.30 -12.43
C ILE A 82 9.96 -12.60 -11.95
N LEU A 83 10.72 -13.36 -12.75
CA LEU A 83 12.09 -13.77 -12.49
C LEU A 83 13.12 -12.70 -12.87
N ASP A 84 12.73 -11.63 -13.57
CA ASP A 84 13.64 -10.53 -13.91
C ASP A 84 13.88 -9.56 -12.74
N ASN A 85 13.25 -9.79 -11.59
CA ASN A 85 13.32 -8.88 -10.44
C ASN A 85 14.70 -8.88 -9.75
N ASP A 86 15.54 -9.92 -9.95
CA ASP A 86 16.93 -9.94 -9.45
C ASP A 86 17.87 -9.01 -10.22
N ARG A 87 17.46 -8.50 -11.40
CA ARG A 87 18.25 -7.57 -12.20
C ARG A 87 18.04 -6.10 -11.85
N TYR A 88 16.88 -5.71 -11.33
CA TYR A 88 16.57 -4.30 -11.04
C TYR A 88 17.04 -3.79 -9.66
N LEU A 89 17.61 -4.67 -8.83
CA LEU A 89 18.11 -4.35 -7.49
C LEU A 89 19.63 -4.17 -7.43
N ASN A 90 20.33 -4.24 -8.57
CA ASN A 90 21.80 -4.20 -8.65
C ASN A 90 22.36 -3.20 -9.68
N ASP A 91 21.52 -2.32 -10.24
CA ASP A 91 22.00 -1.23 -11.09
C ASP A 91 22.21 0.04 -10.23
N ASP A 92 23.25 0.00 -9.37
CA ASP A 92 23.90 1.17 -8.76
C ASP A 92 25.18 1.53 -9.53
#